data_AF-A0A1E7FM46-F1
#
_entry.id   AF-A0A1E7FM46-F1
#
_cell.length_a   1.000
_cell.length_b   1.000
_cell.length_c   1.000
_cell.angle_alpha   90.00
_cell.angle_beta   90.00
_cell.angle_gamma   90.00
#
_symmetry.space_group_name_H-M   'P 1'
#
loop_
_entity.id
_entity.type
_entity.pdbx_description
1 polymer ?
#
loop_
_entity_poly.entity_id
_entity_poly.type
_entity_poly.pdbx_seq_one_letter_code
_entity_poly.pdbx_strand_id
1 'polypeptide(L)'
;MYRTNQVLVQNAVSLLSKKGYDGENTLLATSLCCDELARKLEDDFNGIYGKNFNLGGLAGFPFAGNTGFGAMAAHIPDDGYCLVVYGPHVGIAADGTVGKVERAGIDLIDTCCGSAVAASNYVDSITNGGSSATMQIQTFTDFQQNAVQELILPHGKRLADAKDNRMIELPYALYDSQDMLMDEIVKGGSTGIKRGLALLGGIQINTGPDTPDYFHPLRFDYMNYRGETIDDLLPALLTS
;
A
#
# COMPACT_ATOMS: atom_id res chain seq x y z
N MET A 1 1.87 -17.50 4.16
CA MET A 1 1.87 -17.44 5.64
C MET A 1 1.85 -15.97 6.01
N TYR A 2 0.82 -15.50 6.71
CA TYR A 2 0.72 -14.09 7.14
C TYR A 2 1.81 -13.80 8.19
N ARG A 3 2.44 -12.62 8.11
CA ARG A 3 3.51 -12.22 9.03
C ARG A 3 3.06 -10.99 9.79
N THR A 4 3.34 -10.95 11.09
CA THR A 4 3.16 -9.73 11.86
C THR A 4 4.06 -8.65 11.28
N ASN A 5 3.70 -7.38 11.45
CA ASN A 5 4.53 -6.27 10.97
C ASN A 5 5.97 -6.39 11.47
N GLN A 6 6.15 -6.72 12.76
CA GLN A 6 7.47 -6.91 13.35
C GLN A 6 8.33 -7.95 12.60
N VAL A 7 7.76 -9.14 12.31
CA VAL A 7 8.48 -10.20 11.59
C VAL A 7 8.75 -9.79 10.15
N LEU A 8 7.78 -9.16 9.47
CA LEU A 8 7.96 -8.63 8.13
C LEU A 8 9.15 -7.66 8.09
N VAL A 9 9.13 -6.63 8.95
CA VAL A 9 10.11 -5.54 8.96
C VAL A 9 11.51 -6.09 9.23
N GLN A 10 11.67 -6.95 10.25
CA GLN A 10 12.95 -7.57 10.57
C GLN A 10 13.53 -8.35 9.37
N ASN A 11 12.70 -9.15 8.70
CA ASN A 11 13.13 -9.97 7.59
C ASN A 11 13.41 -9.16 6.32
N ALA A 12 12.57 -8.16 6.01
CA ALA A 12 12.79 -7.24 4.89
C ALA A 12 14.10 -6.46 5.07
N VAL A 13 14.33 -5.88 6.26
CA VAL A 13 15.54 -5.13 6.60
C VAL A 13 16.78 -6.04 6.55
N SER A 14 16.68 -7.27 7.03
CA SER A 14 17.79 -8.24 6.94
C SER A 14 18.15 -8.60 5.49
N LEU A 15 17.16 -8.69 4.60
CA LEU A 15 17.41 -8.94 3.18
C LEU A 15 18.03 -7.72 2.49
N LEU A 16 17.54 -6.52 2.80
CA LEU A 16 18.06 -5.28 2.22
C LEU A 16 19.46 -4.91 2.74
N SER A 17 19.79 -5.24 3.99
CA SER A 17 21.14 -5.00 4.51
C SER A 17 22.20 -5.83 3.77
N LYS A 18 21.86 -7.04 3.32
CA LYS A 18 22.71 -7.86 2.43
C LYS A 18 22.90 -7.23 1.04
N LYS A 19 22.04 -6.27 0.65
CA LYS A 19 22.14 -5.48 -0.58
C LYS A 19 22.76 -4.09 -0.37
N GLY A 20 23.14 -3.75 0.86
CA GLY A 20 23.82 -2.49 1.20
C GLY A 20 22.93 -1.40 1.80
N TYR A 21 21.66 -1.68 2.10
CA TYR A 21 20.76 -0.73 2.76
C TYR A 21 21.05 -0.68 4.26
N ASP A 22 21.13 0.51 4.84
CA ASP A 22 21.20 0.74 6.28
C ASP A 22 20.39 1.99 6.68
N GLY A 23 20.33 2.26 7.99
CA GLY A 23 19.57 3.39 8.54
C GLY A 23 20.16 4.77 8.21
N GLU A 24 21.42 4.87 7.79
CA GLU A 24 22.07 6.14 7.45
C GLU A 24 21.96 6.47 5.96
N ASN A 25 21.87 5.44 5.11
CA ASN A 25 21.92 5.57 3.65
C ASN A 25 20.58 5.32 2.95
N THR A 26 19.52 4.95 3.67
CA THR A 26 18.23 4.61 3.08
C THR A 26 17.17 5.65 3.44
N LEU A 27 16.55 6.23 2.42
CA LEU A 27 15.30 6.98 2.59
C LEU A 27 14.12 6.01 2.52
N LEU A 28 13.27 6.01 3.55
CA LEU A 28 11.99 5.34 3.51
C LEU A 28 10.94 6.22 2.82
N ALA A 29 10.13 5.62 1.97
CA ALA A 29 8.91 6.21 1.43
C ALA A 29 7.75 5.23 1.60
N THR A 30 6.55 5.75 1.81
CA THR A 30 5.36 4.92 1.99
C THR A 30 4.20 5.40 1.12
N SER A 31 3.46 4.47 0.53
CA SER A 31 2.18 4.74 -0.12
C SER A 31 1.10 3.91 0.54
N LEU A 32 0.57 4.45 1.63
CA LEU A 32 -0.40 3.81 2.52
C LEU A 32 -1.62 4.71 2.73
N CYS A 33 -2.69 4.13 3.28
CA CYS A 33 -3.94 4.86 3.49
C CYS A 33 -3.79 6.01 4.50
N CYS A 34 -4.60 7.05 4.35
CA CYS A 34 -4.72 8.15 5.32
C CYS A 34 -5.26 7.70 6.69
N ASP A 35 -5.89 6.51 6.76
CA ASP A 35 -6.38 5.91 8.00
C ASP A 35 -5.26 5.80 9.05
N GLU A 36 -5.54 6.16 10.30
CA GLU A 36 -4.55 6.16 11.37
C GLU A 36 -4.00 4.77 11.69
N LEU A 37 -4.73 3.69 11.36
CA LEU A 37 -4.26 2.33 11.56
C LEU A 37 -3.07 1.98 10.66
N ALA A 38 -2.94 2.63 9.51
CA ALA A 38 -1.81 2.43 8.60
C ALA A 38 -0.47 2.91 9.20
N ARG A 39 -0.51 3.77 10.24
CA ARG A 39 0.68 4.38 10.86
C ARG A 39 1.55 3.33 11.57
N LYS A 40 0.97 2.25 12.12
CA LYS A 40 1.74 1.22 12.85
C LYS A 40 2.87 0.62 12.00
N LEU A 41 2.60 0.28 10.73
CA LEU A 41 3.66 -0.25 9.84
C LEU A 41 4.71 0.82 9.51
N GLU A 42 4.30 2.08 9.35
CA GLU A 42 5.22 3.19 9.13
C GLU A 42 6.15 3.38 10.32
N ASP A 43 5.60 3.36 11.54
CA ASP A 43 6.35 3.49 12.78
C ASP A 43 7.40 2.38 12.94
N ASP A 44 7.04 1.13 12.60
CA ASP A 44 7.98 0.00 12.65
C ASP A 44 9.17 0.18 11.70
N PHE A 45 8.96 0.67 10.48
CA PHE A 45 10.04 0.98 9.55
C PHE A 45 10.78 2.28 9.90
N ASN A 46 10.08 3.30 10.39
CA ASN A 46 10.65 4.58 10.81
C ASN A 46 11.65 4.40 11.97
N GLY A 47 11.43 3.40 12.83
CA GLY A 47 12.38 3.02 13.88
C GLY A 47 13.75 2.57 13.35
N ILE A 48 13.88 2.30 12.05
CA ILE A 48 15.11 1.81 11.40
C ILE A 48 15.65 2.84 10.40
N TYR A 49 14.79 3.36 9.52
CA TYR A 49 15.18 4.22 8.41
C TYR A 49 14.91 5.72 8.66
N GLY A 50 14.46 6.09 9.87
CA GLY A 50 14.09 7.46 10.18
C GLY A 50 12.76 7.87 9.51
N LYS A 51 12.48 9.17 9.46
CA LYS A 51 11.19 9.68 8.96
C LYS A 51 10.98 9.38 7.48
N ASN A 52 9.81 8.86 7.14
CA ASN A 52 9.42 8.52 5.78
C ASN A 52 8.90 9.71 4.94
N PHE A 53 9.03 9.59 3.62
CA PHE A 53 8.32 10.39 2.63
C PHE A 53 6.94 9.76 2.34
N ASN A 54 5.86 10.54 2.42
CA ASN A 54 4.50 10.05 2.16
C ASN A 54 4.11 10.25 0.68
N LEU A 55 4.00 9.15 -0.06
CA LEU A 55 3.52 9.10 -1.45
C LEU A 55 2.02 8.79 -1.55
N GLY A 56 1.44 8.28 -0.46
CA GLY A 56 0.09 7.71 -0.43
C GLY A 56 -1.08 8.71 -0.41
N GLY A 57 -2.24 8.20 -0.03
CA GLY A 57 -3.50 8.92 0.04
C GLY A 57 -4.65 7.95 0.32
N LEU A 58 -5.89 8.34 0.00
CA LEU A 58 -7.05 7.48 0.23
C LEU A 58 -6.86 6.08 -0.39
N ALA A 59 -7.22 5.06 0.39
CA ALA A 59 -7.04 3.63 0.08
C ALA A 59 -5.59 3.15 -0.14
N GLY A 60 -4.57 4.01 -0.01
CA GLY A 60 -3.16 3.66 -0.20
C GLY A 60 -2.59 3.92 -1.59
N PHE A 61 -3.37 4.55 -2.49
CA PHE A 61 -2.87 4.90 -3.82
C PHE A 61 -1.74 5.95 -3.76
N PRO A 62 -0.74 5.85 -4.65
CA PRO A 62 0.40 6.76 -4.69
C PRO A 62 0.04 8.11 -5.33
N PHE A 63 -0.91 8.84 -4.74
CA PHE A 63 -1.46 10.08 -5.30
C PHE A 63 -0.49 11.25 -5.32
N ALA A 64 0.66 11.17 -4.64
CA ALA A 64 1.74 12.13 -4.84
C ALA A 64 2.30 12.09 -6.28
N GLY A 65 2.15 10.95 -6.97
CA GLY A 65 2.46 10.78 -8.39
C GLY A 65 3.93 11.01 -8.74
N ASN A 66 4.19 11.25 -10.03
CA ASN A 66 5.55 11.47 -10.56
C ASN A 66 6.26 12.65 -9.88
N THR A 67 5.52 13.73 -9.58
CA THR A 67 6.08 14.90 -8.91
C THR A 67 6.52 14.57 -7.49
N GLY A 68 5.68 13.87 -6.72
CA GLY A 68 6.02 13.42 -5.37
C GLY A 68 7.18 12.43 -5.37
N PHE A 69 7.19 11.48 -6.30
CA PHE A 69 8.29 10.53 -6.45
C PHE A 69 9.61 11.23 -6.80
N GLY A 70 9.60 12.21 -7.71
CA GLY A 70 10.78 13.01 -8.04
C GLY A 70 11.29 13.83 -6.85
N ALA A 71 10.39 14.40 -6.05
CA ALA A 71 10.75 15.10 -4.82
C ALA A 71 11.36 14.14 -3.77
N MET A 72 10.78 12.96 -3.60
CA MET A 72 11.34 11.89 -2.76
C MET A 72 12.75 11.50 -3.24
N ALA A 73 12.93 11.29 -4.54
CA ALA A 73 14.20 10.86 -5.12
C ALA A 73 15.33 11.89 -4.86
N ALA A 74 15.01 13.18 -4.90
CA ALA A 74 15.94 14.26 -4.57
C ALA A 74 16.38 14.25 -3.10
N HIS A 75 15.61 13.63 -2.20
CA HIS A 75 15.90 13.55 -0.76
C HIS A 75 16.63 12.27 -0.35
N ILE A 76 16.85 11.32 -1.27
CA ILE A 76 17.67 10.13 -1.01
C ILE A 76 19.09 10.59 -0.62
N PRO A 77 19.81 9.96 0.32
CA PRO A 77 21.22 10.28 0.60
C PRO A 77 22.11 10.17 -0.65
N ASP A 78 23.15 11.00 -0.79
CA ASP A 78 23.93 11.15 -2.05
C ASP A 78 24.49 9.85 -2.65
N ASP A 79 24.86 8.90 -1.81
CA ASP A 79 25.25 7.54 -2.21
C ASP A 79 24.33 6.52 -1.53
N GLY A 80 23.03 6.80 -1.56
CA GLY A 80 22.01 6.09 -0.81
C GLY A 80 20.97 5.36 -1.67
N TYR A 81 20.06 4.72 -0.96
CA TYR A 81 18.97 3.92 -1.52
C TYR A 81 17.61 4.47 -1.10
N CYS A 82 16.56 4.01 -1.77
CA CYS A 82 15.19 4.21 -1.31
C CYS A 82 14.48 2.87 -1.10
N LEU A 83 13.72 2.76 -0.02
CA LEU A 83 12.72 1.70 0.17
C LEU A 83 11.33 2.33 0.06
N VAL A 84 10.51 1.86 -0.87
CA VAL A 84 9.09 2.20 -0.96
C VAL A 84 8.26 1.04 -0.43
N VAL A 85 7.48 1.28 0.62
CA VAL A 85 6.50 0.31 1.16
C VAL A 85 5.09 0.78 0.79
N TYR A 86 4.30 -0.05 0.13
CA TYR A 86 2.99 0.38 -0.36
C TYR A 86 1.95 -0.73 -0.37
N GLY A 87 0.69 -0.31 -0.41
CA GLY A 87 -0.42 -1.23 -0.49
C GLY A 87 -1.73 -0.70 0.08
N PRO A 88 -2.84 -1.39 -0.21
CA PRO A 88 -4.10 -1.12 0.45
C PRO A 88 -4.09 -1.77 1.84
N HIS A 89 -5.14 -1.49 2.60
CA HIS A 89 -5.34 -2.10 3.90
C HIS A 89 -6.76 -2.61 4.07
N VAL A 90 -6.91 -3.61 4.94
CA VAL A 90 -8.20 -4.21 5.32
C VAL A 90 -8.20 -4.48 6.82
N GLY A 91 -9.33 -4.20 7.47
CA GLY A 91 -9.55 -4.55 8.87
C GLY A 91 -10.02 -5.99 9.02
N ILE A 92 -9.60 -6.66 10.09
CA ILE A 92 -10.22 -7.89 10.57
C ILE A 92 -10.60 -7.69 12.04
N ALA A 93 -11.89 -7.76 12.34
CA ALA A 93 -12.43 -7.64 13.69
C ALA A 93 -12.13 -8.91 14.50
N ALA A 94 -12.23 -8.82 15.83
CA ALA A 94 -11.94 -9.93 16.75
C ALA A 94 -12.85 -11.15 16.53
N ASP A 95 -14.06 -10.94 15.97
CA ASP A 95 -14.99 -12.01 15.59
C ASP A 95 -14.66 -12.67 14.23
N GLY A 96 -13.60 -12.20 13.56
CA GLY A 96 -13.16 -12.67 12.25
C GLY A 96 -13.81 -11.95 11.07
N THR A 97 -14.67 -10.95 11.30
CA THR A 97 -15.31 -10.18 10.22
C THR A 97 -14.27 -9.35 9.46
N VAL A 98 -14.13 -9.64 8.16
CA VAL A 98 -13.22 -8.92 7.25
C VAL A 98 -13.89 -7.64 6.73
N GLY A 99 -13.11 -6.57 6.61
CA GLY A 99 -13.58 -5.25 6.20
C GLY A 99 -14.01 -4.36 7.36
N LYS A 100 -13.79 -4.81 8.61
CA LYS A 100 -14.10 -4.08 9.84
C LYS A 100 -13.01 -4.26 10.87
N VAL A 101 -12.90 -3.34 11.83
CA VAL A 101 -11.91 -3.42 12.91
C VAL A 101 -12.33 -2.63 14.14
N GLU A 102 -11.93 -3.08 15.32
CA GLU A 102 -12.04 -2.32 16.57
C GLU A 102 -11.00 -1.19 16.60
N ARG A 103 -11.40 -0.01 17.10
CA ARG A 103 -10.51 1.15 17.28
C ARG A 103 -10.43 1.56 18.74
N ALA A 104 -9.26 1.99 19.17
CA ALA A 104 -9.03 2.39 20.57
C ALA A 104 -9.95 3.57 20.95
N GLY A 105 -10.75 3.38 22.00
CA GLY A 105 -11.67 4.42 22.49
C GLY A 105 -12.94 4.62 21.65
N ILE A 106 -13.27 3.72 20.73
CA ILE A 106 -14.47 3.77 19.90
C ILE A 106 -15.24 2.44 20.05
N ASP A 107 -16.46 2.50 20.58
CA ASP A 107 -17.32 1.32 20.76
C ASP A 107 -17.84 0.75 19.42
N LEU A 108 -17.97 1.62 18.40
CA LEU A 108 -18.46 1.23 17.08
C LEU A 108 -17.37 0.49 16.29
N ILE A 109 -17.64 -0.78 15.97
CA ILE A 109 -16.86 -1.55 15.01
C ILE A 109 -17.29 -1.14 13.59
N ASP A 110 -16.45 -0.38 12.91
CA ASP A 110 -16.74 0.21 11.60
C ASP A 110 -15.77 -0.29 10.50
N THR A 111 -16.05 0.14 9.30
CA THR A 111 -15.47 -0.21 8.01
C THR A 111 -13.98 0.14 7.95
N CYS A 112 -13.18 -0.80 7.44
CA CYS A 112 -11.75 -0.64 7.23
C CYS A 112 -11.31 -1.47 6.02
N CYS A 113 -10.87 -0.89 4.90
CA CYS A 113 -10.69 0.54 4.61
C CYS A 113 -12.00 1.26 4.21
N GLY A 114 -12.34 2.37 4.85
CA GLY A 114 -13.55 3.15 4.53
C GLY A 114 -13.62 3.64 3.08
N SER A 115 -12.52 4.19 2.56
CA SER A 115 -12.43 4.65 1.16
C SER A 115 -12.58 3.51 0.15
N ALA A 116 -11.93 2.37 0.42
CA ALA A 116 -12.02 1.18 -0.41
C ALA A 116 -13.44 0.63 -0.47
N VAL A 117 -14.12 0.53 0.68
CA VAL A 117 -15.48 0.00 0.75
C VAL A 117 -16.47 0.95 0.10
N ALA A 118 -16.32 2.26 0.27
CA ALA A 118 -17.12 3.25 -0.45
C ALA A 118 -16.96 3.11 -1.98
N ALA A 119 -15.73 2.93 -2.46
CA ALA A 119 -15.47 2.68 -3.88
C ALA A 119 -16.02 1.32 -4.35
N SER A 120 -15.92 0.28 -3.51
CA SER A 120 -16.49 -1.03 -3.77
C SER A 120 -18.01 -0.98 -3.94
N ASN A 121 -18.70 -0.21 -3.09
CA ASN A 121 -20.16 -0.01 -3.18
C ASN A 121 -20.55 0.75 -4.46
N TYR A 122 -19.76 1.74 -4.86
CA TYR A 122 -19.95 2.45 -6.13
C TYR A 122 -19.79 1.50 -7.34
N VAL A 123 -18.77 0.66 -7.34
CA VAL A 123 -18.57 -0.34 -8.41
C VAL A 123 -19.71 -1.37 -8.43
N ASP A 124 -20.20 -1.77 -7.26
CA ASP A 124 -21.33 -2.71 -7.15
C ASP A 124 -22.61 -2.13 -7.77
N SER A 125 -22.93 -0.86 -7.48
CA SER A 125 -24.11 -0.20 -8.05
C SER A 125 -24.05 -0.12 -9.57
N ILE A 126 -22.86 0.06 -10.14
CA ILE A 126 -22.66 0.05 -11.61
C ILE A 126 -22.79 -1.36 -12.17
N THR A 127 -22.11 -2.33 -11.55
CA THR A 127 -22.05 -3.71 -12.06
C THR A 127 -23.42 -4.38 -12.02
N ASN A 128 -24.26 -4.04 -11.04
CA ASN A 128 -25.63 -4.54 -10.92
C ASN A 128 -26.66 -3.70 -11.69
N GLY A 129 -26.23 -2.71 -12.49
CA GLY A 129 -27.10 -1.87 -13.31
C GLY A 129 -27.93 -0.83 -12.54
N GLY A 130 -27.64 -0.62 -11.25
CA GLY A 130 -28.30 0.37 -10.39
C GLY A 130 -27.79 1.81 -10.60
N SER A 131 -26.66 2.01 -11.26
CA SER A 131 -26.10 3.32 -11.58
C SER A 131 -25.28 3.29 -12.86
N SER A 132 -25.10 4.43 -13.51
CA SER A 132 -24.11 4.60 -14.58
C SER A 132 -22.80 5.12 -14.00
N ALA A 133 -21.66 4.74 -14.58
CA ALA A 133 -20.38 5.31 -14.18
C ALA A 133 -20.37 6.82 -14.43
N THR A 134 -20.05 7.59 -13.39
CA THR A 134 -19.87 9.05 -13.47
C THR A 134 -18.43 9.38 -13.14
N MET A 135 -17.70 9.92 -14.11
CA MET A 135 -16.33 10.40 -13.88
C MET A 135 -16.40 11.77 -13.20
N GLN A 136 -15.95 11.85 -11.95
CA GLN A 136 -15.95 13.08 -11.14
C GLN A 136 -14.54 13.51 -10.71
N ILE A 137 -13.50 12.97 -11.36
CA ILE A 137 -12.09 13.23 -11.04
C ILE A 137 -11.66 14.71 -11.10
N GLN A 138 -12.47 15.61 -11.67
CA GLN A 138 -12.20 17.06 -11.67
C GLN A 138 -12.73 17.78 -10.42
N THR A 139 -13.44 17.08 -9.53
CA THR A 139 -13.97 17.64 -8.28
C THR A 139 -12.86 17.69 -7.23
N PHE A 140 -12.10 18.77 -7.20
CA PHE A 140 -10.92 18.91 -6.34
C PHE A 140 -11.19 18.76 -4.84
N THR A 141 -12.42 19.03 -4.38
CA THR A 141 -12.81 18.86 -2.98
C THR A 141 -12.91 17.39 -2.54
N ASP A 142 -13.04 16.45 -3.49
CA ASP A 142 -13.12 15.02 -3.22
C ASP A 142 -12.32 14.19 -4.26
N PHE A 143 -11.24 14.79 -4.76
CA PHE A 143 -10.45 14.28 -5.89
C PHE A 143 -9.99 12.84 -5.67
N GLN A 144 -9.41 12.56 -4.49
CA GLN A 144 -8.82 11.26 -4.21
C GLN A 144 -9.89 10.16 -4.20
N GLN A 145 -11.05 10.39 -3.59
CA GLN A 145 -12.10 9.36 -3.54
C GLN A 145 -12.67 9.07 -4.94
N ASN A 146 -12.85 10.11 -5.75
CA ASN A 146 -13.26 9.95 -7.15
C ASN A 146 -12.21 9.17 -7.96
N ALA A 147 -10.92 9.44 -7.74
CA ALA A 147 -9.85 8.66 -8.37
C ALA A 147 -9.84 7.20 -7.89
N VAL A 148 -10.02 6.92 -6.60
CA VAL A 148 -10.15 5.55 -6.07
C VAL A 148 -11.31 4.82 -6.74
N GLN A 149 -12.47 5.48 -6.86
CA GLN A 149 -13.66 4.93 -7.53
C GLN A 149 -13.39 4.55 -8.98
N GLU A 150 -12.69 5.40 -9.75
CA GLU A 150 -12.33 5.11 -11.14
C GLU A 150 -11.31 3.97 -11.25
N LEU A 151 -10.30 3.95 -10.38
CA LEU A 151 -9.22 2.95 -10.40
C LEU A 151 -9.67 1.54 -9.99
N ILE A 152 -10.82 1.42 -9.33
CA ILE A 152 -11.40 0.11 -8.96
C ILE A 152 -12.40 -0.42 -10.01
N LEU A 153 -12.89 0.43 -10.94
CA LEU A 153 -13.88 0.03 -11.97
C LEU A 153 -13.48 -1.23 -12.77
N PRO A 154 -12.22 -1.41 -13.20
CA PRO A 154 -11.84 -2.60 -13.96
C PRO A 154 -12.06 -3.92 -13.22
N HIS A 155 -12.17 -3.88 -11.88
CA HIS A 155 -12.32 -5.05 -11.03
C HIS A 155 -13.78 -5.38 -10.70
N GLY A 156 -14.76 -4.66 -11.26
CA GLY A 156 -16.17 -4.82 -10.87
C GLY A 156 -16.72 -6.24 -11.02
N LYS A 157 -16.42 -6.90 -12.14
CA LYS A 157 -16.80 -8.31 -12.33
C LYS A 157 -16.16 -9.23 -11.29
N ARG A 158 -14.86 -9.07 -11.03
CA ARG A 158 -14.10 -9.85 -10.04
C ARG A 158 -14.72 -9.71 -8.65
N LEU A 159 -15.04 -8.48 -8.25
CA LEU A 159 -15.67 -8.19 -6.96
C LEU A 159 -17.11 -8.71 -6.86
N ALA A 160 -17.87 -8.70 -7.97
CA ALA A 160 -19.20 -9.28 -8.01
C ALA A 160 -19.16 -10.83 -7.90
N ASP A 161 -18.22 -11.46 -8.62
CA ASP A 161 -18.05 -12.92 -8.61
C ASP A 161 -17.56 -13.45 -7.24
N ALA A 162 -16.90 -12.59 -6.42
CA ALA A 162 -16.43 -12.92 -5.08
C ALA A 162 -17.55 -13.13 -4.04
N LYS A 163 -18.77 -12.61 -4.29
CA LYS A 163 -19.94 -12.77 -3.41
C LYS A 163 -19.64 -12.46 -1.94
N ASP A 164 -19.84 -13.40 -1.03
CA ASP A 164 -19.62 -13.25 0.41
C ASP A 164 -18.14 -12.97 0.75
N ASN A 165 -17.21 -13.30 -0.14
CA ASN A 165 -15.78 -13.03 0.02
C ASN A 165 -15.36 -11.65 -0.53
N ARG A 166 -16.31 -10.76 -0.90
CA ARG A 166 -15.98 -9.46 -1.48
C ARG A 166 -15.01 -8.62 -0.64
N MET A 167 -15.14 -8.64 0.69
CA MET A 167 -14.24 -7.90 1.58
C MET A 167 -12.84 -8.51 1.69
N ILE A 168 -12.71 -9.81 1.39
CA ILE A 168 -11.41 -10.46 1.25
C ILE A 168 -10.79 -10.08 -0.11
N GLU A 169 -11.60 -10.06 -1.18
CA GLU A 169 -11.14 -9.79 -2.54
C GLU A 169 -10.78 -8.32 -2.79
N LEU A 170 -11.49 -7.40 -2.14
CA LEU A 170 -11.34 -5.95 -2.30
C LEU A 170 -9.90 -5.43 -2.16
N PRO A 171 -9.14 -5.75 -1.10
CA PRO A 171 -7.75 -5.30 -1.01
C PRO A 171 -6.85 -5.87 -2.12
N TYR A 172 -7.11 -7.08 -2.63
CA TYR A 172 -6.35 -7.61 -3.77
C TYR A 172 -6.66 -6.87 -5.06
N ALA A 173 -7.93 -6.57 -5.32
CA ALA A 173 -8.33 -5.76 -6.48
C ALA A 173 -7.70 -4.35 -6.43
N LEU A 174 -7.68 -3.72 -5.25
CA LEU A 174 -7.00 -2.44 -5.07
C LEU A 174 -5.50 -2.55 -5.28
N TYR A 175 -4.87 -3.60 -4.74
CA TYR A 175 -3.43 -3.81 -4.87
C TYR A 175 -3.01 -3.86 -6.35
N ASP A 176 -3.75 -4.57 -7.19
CA ASP A 176 -3.43 -4.65 -8.63
C ASP A 176 -3.42 -3.26 -9.30
N SER A 177 -4.38 -2.39 -8.98
CA SER A 177 -4.41 -1.01 -9.50
C SER A 177 -3.31 -0.14 -8.89
N GLN A 178 -2.97 -0.35 -7.62
CA GLN A 178 -1.89 0.39 -6.95
C GLN A 178 -0.51 0.00 -7.47
N ASP A 179 -0.27 -1.30 -7.67
CA ASP A 179 0.99 -1.84 -8.17
C ASP A 179 1.23 -1.40 -9.62
N MET A 180 0.18 -1.40 -10.46
CA MET A 180 0.23 -0.82 -11.81
C MET A 180 0.67 0.65 -11.78
N LEU A 181 0.04 1.48 -10.94
CA LEU A 181 0.38 2.90 -10.85
C LEU A 181 1.77 3.13 -10.27
N MET A 182 2.18 2.32 -9.28
CA MET A 182 3.53 2.38 -8.72
C MET A 182 4.57 2.07 -9.81
N ASP A 183 4.34 1.05 -10.62
CA ASP A 183 5.18 0.71 -11.76
C ASP A 183 5.31 1.86 -12.77
N GLU A 184 4.20 2.51 -13.12
CA GLU A 184 4.20 3.67 -14.01
C GLU A 184 4.98 4.85 -13.42
N ILE A 185 4.80 5.11 -12.12
CA ILE A 185 5.51 6.18 -11.41
C ILE A 185 7.01 5.91 -11.35
N VAL A 186 7.41 4.68 -11.01
CA VAL A 186 8.82 4.28 -10.97
C VAL A 186 9.44 4.38 -12.35
N LYS A 187 8.77 3.91 -13.41
CA LYS A 187 9.24 4.05 -14.80
C LYS A 187 9.40 5.52 -15.21
N GLY A 188 8.49 6.39 -14.81
CA GLY A 188 8.54 7.82 -15.11
C GLY A 188 9.57 8.59 -14.29
N GLY A 189 9.86 8.14 -13.06
CA GLY A 189 10.69 8.83 -12.07
C GLY A 189 12.08 8.24 -11.84
N SER A 190 12.44 7.12 -12.48
CA SER A 190 13.65 6.37 -12.15
C SER A 190 14.95 7.14 -12.37
N THR A 191 14.95 8.16 -13.22
CA THR A 191 16.14 9.00 -13.49
C THR A 191 16.67 9.75 -12.26
N GLY A 192 15.84 9.92 -11.22
CA GLY A 192 16.24 10.54 -9.95
C GLY A 192 16.78 9.58 -8.90
N ILE A 193 16.67 8.26 -9.10
CA ILE A 193 17.14 7.26 -8.13
C ILE A 193 18.67 7.31 -8.07
N LYS A 194 19.22 7.26 -6.85
CA LYS A 194 20.67 7.33 -6.61
C LYS A 194 21.35 5.97 -6.78
N ARG A 195 21.55 5.16 -5.74
CA ARG A 195 22.17 3.83 -5.90
C ARG A 195 21.19 2.75 -6.31
N GLY A 196 19.99 2.76 -5.76
CA GLY A 196 18.99 1.75 -6.02
C GLY A 196 17.68 2.01 -5.27
N LEU A 197 16.70 1.20 -5.64
CA LEU A 197 15.33 1.27 -5.13
C LEU A 197 14.89 -0.14 -4.72
N ALA A 198 14.20 -0.25 -3.61
CA ALA A 198 13.49 -1.45 -3.20
C ALA A 198 11.99 -1.15 -3.14
N LEU A 199 11.17 -2.07 -3.67
CA LEU A 199 9.72 -1.98 -3.65
C LEU A 199 9.16 -3.12 -2.82
N LEU A 200 8.53 -2.82 -1.68
CA LEU A 200 7.79 -3.79 -0.87
C LEU A 200 6.28 -3.50 -0.99
N GLY A 201 5.63 -4.25 -1.86
CA GLY A 201 4.20 -4.16 -2.13
C GLY A 201 3.42 -5.29 -1.43
N GLY A 202 2.25 -4.99 -0.89
CA GLY A 202 1.38 -6.00 -0.33
C GLY A 202 0.08 -5.45 0.24
N ILE A 203 -0.56 -6.20 1.12
CA ILE A 203 -1.80 -5.80 1.80
C ILE A 203 -1.54 -5.67 3.29
N GLN A 204 -1.82 -4.49 3.85
CA GLN A 204 -1.87 -4.30 5.29
C GLN A 204 -3.15 -4.93 5.87
N ILE A 205 -3.01 -5.65 6.97
CA ILE A 205 -4.12 -6.27 7.69
C ILE A 205 -4.12 -5.68 9.10
N ASN A 206 -5.08 -4.78 9.34
CA ASN A 206 -5.23 -4.13 10.64
C ASN A 206 -6.13 -4.96 11.53
N THR A 207 -5.73 -5.10 12.79
CA THR A 207 -6.45 -5.86 13.81
C THR A 207 -6.75 -5.00 15.03
N GLY A 208 -7.60 -5.50 15.93
CA GLY A 208 -7.96 -4.79 17.15
C GLY A 208 -6.76 -4.41 18.03
N PRO A 209 -6.91 -3.46 18.97
CA PRO A 209 -5.80 -2.84 19.70
C PRO A 209 -4.82 -3.80 20.40
N ASP A 210 -5.31 -4.95 20.87
CA ASP A 210 -4.53 -5.94 21.61
C ASP A 210 -3.95 -7.06 20.71
N THR A 211 -4.10 -6.93 19.39
CA THR A 211 -3.62 -7.90 18.41
C THR A 211 -2.56 -7.27 17.50
N PRO A 212 -1.48 -8.00 17.15
CA PRO A 212 -0.51 -7.51 16.19
C PRO A 212 -1.14 -7.31 14.82
N ASP A 213 -0.81 -6.21 14.15
CA ASP A 213 -1.12 -6.05 12.74
C ASP A 213 -0.22 -6.95 11.89
N TYR A 214 -0.72 -7.30 10.70
CA TYR A 214 -0.05 -8.17 9.75
C TYR A 214 0.14 -7.48 8.41
N PHE A 215 1.07 -8.02 7.62
CA PHE A 215 1.24 -7.65 6.22
C PHE A 215 1.31 -8.90 5.37
N HIS A 216 0.59 -8.88 4.25
CA HIS A 216 0.65 -9.92 3.23
C HIS A 216 1.48 -9.41 2.05
N PRO A 217 2.78 -9.73 1.96
CA PRO A 217 3.62 -9.26 0.87
C PRO A 217 3.25 -9.98 -0.44
N LEU A 218 3.12 -9.18 -1.50
CA LEU A 218 2.79 -9.62 -2.86
C LEU A 218 3.90 -9.27 -3.86
N ARG A 219 4.81 -8.36 -3.49
CA ARG A 219 5.99 -7.99 -4.25
C ARG A 219 7.13 -7.59 -3.33
N PHE A 220 8.35 -7.99 -3.68
CA PHE A 220 9.55 -7.45 -3.03
C PHE A 220 10.72 -7.38 -4.00
N ASP A 221 10.84 -6.26 -4.71
CA ASP A 221 11.86 -6.10 -5.75
C ASP A 221 13.08 -5.37 -5.21
N TYR A 222 14.27 -5.83 -5.59
CA TYR A 222 15.50 -5.04 -5.54
C TYR A 222 15.84 -4.53 -6.94
N MET A 223 15.89 -3.21 -7.10
CA MET A 223 16.04 -2.53 -8.38
C MET A 223 17.29 -1.66 -8.42
N ASN A 224 17.84 -1.49 -9.62
CA ASN A 224 18.94 -0.54 -9.84
C ASN A 224 18.43 0.91 -9.98
N TYR A 225 19.37 1.83 -10.14
CA TYR A 225 19.11 3.27 -10.31
C TYR A 225 18.36 3.67 -11.60
N ARG A 226 18.08 2.72 -12.49
CA ARG A 226 17.25 2.95 -13.69
C ARG A 226 15.81 2.43 -13.52
N GLY A 227 15.48 1.88 -12.34
CA GLY A 227 14.20 1.24 -12.11
C GLY A 227 14.09 -0.12 -12.80
N GLU A 228 15.21 -0.79 -13.06
CA GLU A 228 15.22 -2.17 -13.57
C GLU A 228 15.34 -3.14 -12.39
N THR A 229 14.44 -4.12 -12.31
CA THR A 229 14.51 -5.18 -11.28
C THR A 229 15.73 -6.06 -11.49
N ILE A 230 16.55 -6.18 -10.45
CA ILE A 230 17.78 -6.97 -10.42
C ILE A 230 17.57 -8.30 -9.69
N ASP A 231 16.71 -8.33 -8.67
CA ASP A 231 16.43 -9.51 -7.87
C ASP A 231 14.99 -9.48 -7.32
N ASP A 232 14.33 -10.64 -7.30
CA ASP A 232 13.04 -10.85 -6.63
C ASP A 232 13.31 -11.42 -5.24
N LEU A 233 13.13 -10.57 -4.22
CA LEU A 233 13.36 -10.91 -2.82
C LEU A 233 12.14 -11.54 -2.16
N LEU A 234 10.98 -11.63 -2.83
CA LEU A 234 9.74 -12.13 -2.24
C LEU A 234 9.87 -13.61 -1.80
N PRO A 235 10.44 -14.54 -2.59
CA PRO A 235 10.59 -15.93 -2.15
C PRO A 235 11.43 -16.07 -0.87
N ALA A 236 12.51 -15.28 -0.76
CA ALA A 236 13.35 -15.25 0.44
C ALA A 236 12.61 -14.60 1.62
N LEU A 237 11.83 -13.54 1.37
CA LEU A 237 10.99 -12.93 2.39
C LEU A 237 9.91 -13.88 2.87
N LEU A 238 9.39 -14.78 2.04
CA LEU A 238 8.32 -15.72 2.44
C LEU A 238 8.84 -16.96 3.18
N THR A 239 10.14 -17.25 3.11
CA THR A 239 10.78 -18.44 3.71
C THR A 239 11.68 -18.14 4.91
N SER A 240 11.99 -16.86 5.17
CA SER A 240 12.72 -16.36 6.35
C SER A 240 11.88 -16.37 7.62
#